data_AF-A0A0C2C2Z1-F1
#
_entry.id   AF-A0A0C2C2Z1-F1
#
_cell.length_a   1.000
_cell.length_b   1.000
_cell.length_c   1.000
_cell.angle_alpha   90.00
_cell.angle_beta   90.00
_cell.angle_gamma   90.00
#
_symmetry.space_group_name_H-M   'P 1'
#
loop_
_entity.id
_entity.type
_entity.pdbx_description
1 polymer ?
#
loop_
_entity_poly.entity_id
_entity_poly.type
_entity_poly.pdbx_seq_one_letter_code
_entity_poly.pdbx_strand_id
1 'polypeptide(L)'
;MYGNASNYFGYWRIDVDGLEVYFPYDYVYPEQVLYMQEVKKALDAQGHCLLEMPSGTGKTVSLLSLVVAYMRKFPDRLDKLVYCSRTIPEIEKCVEELRALYKFYERQTS
;
A
#
# COMPACT_ATOMS: atom_id res chain seq x y z
N MET A 1 14.34 -16.53 7.01
CA MET A 1 13.30 -16.82 6.01
C MET A 1 12.75 -15.51 5.46
N TYR A 2 13.60 -14.77 4.73
CA TYR A 2 13.17 -13.58 3.98
C TYR A 2 13.23 -14.00 2.51
N GLY A 3 12.10 -13.91 1.81
CA GLY A 3 12.04 -14.17 0.37
C GLY A 3 13.08 -13.30 -0.34
N ASN A 4 13.79 -13.91 -1.31
CA ASN A 4 14.84 -13.27 -2.09
C ASN A 4 14.39 -11.88 -2.58
N ALA A 5 15.12 -10.83 -2.17
CA ALA A 5 14.88 -9.44 -2.59
C ALA A 5 14.96 -9.25 -4.12
N SER A 6 15.49 -10.24 -4.83
CA SER A 6 15.52 -10.35 -6.29
C SER A 6 14.13 -10.45 -6.94
N ASN A 7 13.07 -10.79 -6.19
CA ASN A 7 11.71 -10.95 -6.73
C ASN A 7 10.89 -9.64 -6.82
N TYR A 8 11.45 -8.48 -6.46
CA TYR A 8 10.73 -7.20 -6.47
C TYR A 8 11.22 -6.22 -7.55
N PHE A 9 12.11 -6.65 -8.45
CA PHE A 9 12.49 -5.88 -9.63
C PHE A 9 11.51 -6.13 -10.77
N GLY A 10 10.80 -5.09 -11.23
CA GLY A 10 9.96 -5.15 -12.43
C GLY A 10 8.54 -5.70 -12.24
N TYR A 11 8.10 -5.92 -11.00
CA TYR A 11 6.73 -6.36 -10.71
C TYR A 11 5.87 -5.20 -10.23
N TRP A 12 5.07 -4.67 -11.16
CA TRP A 12 3.93 -3.78 -10.96
C TRP A 12 2.86 -4.29 -9.98
N ARG A 13 2.95 -5.58 -9.63
CA ARG A 13 2.01 -6.35 -8.80
C ARG A 13 2.79 -7.16 -7.78
N ILE A 14 2.36 -7.10 -6.53
CA ILE A 14 3.00 -7.75 -5.39
C ILE A 14 1.96 -8.61 -4.71
N ASP A 15 2.33 -9.85 -4.37
CA ASP A 15 1.51 -10.67 -3.50
C ASP A 15 1.83 -10.35 -2.04
N VAL A 16 0.82 -9.87 -1.31
CA VAL A 16 0.89 -9.58 0.13
C VAL A 16 -0.07 -10.53 0.83
N ASP A 17 0.46 -11.69 1.22
CA ASP A 17 -0.28 -12.76 1.91
C ASP A 17 -1.61 -13.13 1.20
N GLY A 18 -1.55 -13.36 -0.11
CA GLY A 18 -2.70 -13.73 -0.96
C GLY A 18 -3.53 -12.55 -1.47
N LEU A 19 -3.14 -11.31 -1.17
CA LEU A 19 -3.72 -10.10 -1.73
C LEU A 19 -2.82 -9.54 -2.83
N GLU A 20 -3.35 -9.42 -4.03
CA GLU A 20 -2.68 -8.75 -5.14
C GLU A 20 -2.70 -7.23 -4.94
N VAL A 21 -1.52 -6.65 -4.74
CA VAL A 21 -1.32 -5.21 -4.54
C VAL A 21 -0.62 -4.61 -5.75
N TYR A 22 -1.23 -3.60 -6.36
CA TYR A 22 -0.58 -2.78 -7.38
C TYR A 22 0.28 -1.71 -6.73
N PHE A 23 1.52 -1.57 -7.19
CA PHE A 23 2.46 -0.58 -6.67
C PHE A 23 2.96 0.33 -7.81
N PRO A 24 2.83 1.67 -7.69
CA PRO A 24 2.97 2.58 -8.83
C PRO A 24 4.43 2.98 -9.14
N TYR A 25 5.40 2.25 -8.62
CA TYR A 25 6.83 2.50 -8.77
C TYR A 25 7.57 1.23 -9.20
N ASP A 26 8.69 1.41 -9.91
CA ASP A 26 9.46 0.31 -10.53
C ASP A 26 10.10 -0.66 -9.53
N TYR A 27 10.28 -0.20 -8.29
CA TYR A 27 10.95 -0.96 -7.24
C TYR A 27 10.19 -0.84 -5.91
N VAL A 28 10.09 -1.97 -5.22
CA VAL A 28 9.50 -2.05 -3.88
C VAL A 28 10.54 -2.58 -2.93
N TYR A 29 10.71 -1.88 -1.82
CA TYR A 29 11.66 -2.25 -0.78
C TYR A 29 11.08 -3.37 0.11
N PRO A 30 11.90 -4.32 0.61
CA PRO A 30 11.43 -5.37 1.50
C PRO A 30 10.68 -4.86 2.74
N GLU A 31 11.12 -3.74 3.32
CA GLU A 31 10.45 -3.12 4.47
C GLU A 31 9.06 -2.57 4.13
N GLN A 32 8.81 -2.16 2.88
CA GLN A 32 7.48 -1.75 2.42
C GLN A 32 6.54 -2.96 2.34
N VAL A 33 7.05 -4.11 1.89
CA VAL A 33 6.28 -5.36 1.86
C VAL A 33 5.93 -5.81 3.27
N LEU A 34 6.90 -5.80 4.18
CA LEU A 34 6.67 -6.12 5.59
C LEU A 34 5.62 -5.19 6.22
N TYR A 35 5.73 -3.88 5.96
CA TYR A 35 4.75 -2.90 6.42
C TYR A 35 3.34 -3.23 5.89
N MET A 36 3.22 -3.56 4.60
CA MET A 36 1.95 -3.94 4.00
C MET A 36 1.36 -5.24 4.60
N GLN A 37 2.20 -6.23 4.91
CA GLN A 37 1.74 -7.46 5.58
C GLN A 37 1.16 -7.15 6.97
N GLU A 38 1.80 -6.29 7.77
CA GLU A 38 1.31 -5.93 9.09
C GLU A 38 0.01 -5.11 9.04
N VAL A 39 -0.11 -4.17 8.09
CA VAL A 39 -1.39 -3.47 7.87
C VAL A 39 -2.49 -4.46 7.47
N LYS A 40 -2.20 -5.41 6.57
CA LYS A 40 -3.17 -6.40 6.12
C LYS A 40 -3.67 -7.26 7.27
N LYS A 41 -2.75 -7.75 8.13
CA LYS A 41 -3.12 -8.51 9.34
C LYS A 41 -4.07 -7.72 10.24
N ALA A 42 -3.83 -6.42 10.42
CA ALA A 42 -4.70 -5.57 11.23
C ALA A 42 -6.11 -5.40 10.61
N LEU A 43 -6.17 -5.23 9.28
CA LEU A 43 -7.44 -5.15 8.54
C LEU A 43 -8.21 -6.47 8.57
N ASP A 44 -7.54 -7.60 8.37
CA ASP A 44 -8.12 -8.95 8.42
C ASP A 44 -8.70 -9.26 9.81
N ALA A 45 -8.00 -8.84 10.86
CA ALA A 45 -8.43 -9.01 12.26
C ALA A 45 -9.51 -8.01 12.70
N GLN A 46 -9.86 -7.03 11.85
CA GLN A 46 -10.75 -5.90 12.19
C GLN A 46 -10.32 -5.17 13.48
N GLY A 47 -9.01 -5.03 13.69
CA GLY A 47 -8.43 -4.47 14.90
C GLY A 47 -7.61 -3.21 14.66
N HIS A 48 -7.04 -2.68 15.75
CA HIS A 48 -6.10 -1.55 15.69
C HIS A 48 -4.66 -2.06 15.61
N CYS A 49 -3.80 -1.31 14.91
CA CYS A 49 -2.36 -1.55 14.92
C CYS A 49 -1.60 -0.23 15.11
N LEU A 50 -0.39 -0.35 15.68
CA LEU A 50 0.59 0.72 15.74
C LEU A 50 1.78 0.29 14.90
N LEU A 51 2.07 1.04 13.84
CA LEU A 51 3.11 0.69 12.89
C LEU A 51 4.13 1.83 12.81
N GLU A 52 5.40 1.50 13.01
CA GLU A 52 6.49 2.44 12.86
C GLU A 52 7.24 2.16 11.56
N MET A 53 7.43 3.21 10.76
CA MET A 53 8.24 3.17 9.55
C MET A 53 9.07 4.45 9.44
N PRO A 54 10.39 4.35 9.19
CA PRO A 54 11.27 5.53 9.12
C PRO A 54 10.82 6.53 8.04
N SER A 55 11.12 7.82 8.23
CA SER A 55 10.83 8.83 7.21
C SER A 55 11.60 8.58 5.91
N GLY A 56 10.99 8.89 4.76
CA GLY A 56 11.64 8.78 3.44
C GLY A 56 11.55 7.40 2.79
N THR A 57 10.91 6.41 3.43
CA THR A 57 10.85 5.02 2.96
C THR A 57 9.55 4.67 2.19
N GLY A 58 8.75 5.66 1.80
CA GLY A 58 7.52 5.42 1.03
C GLY A 58 6.36 4.82 1.83
N LYS A 59 6.27 5.10 3.14
CA LYS A 59 5.16 4.64 4.01
C LYS A 59 3.76 4.98 3.46
N THR A 60 3.61 6.16 2.89
CA THR A 60 2.32 6.65 2.39
C THR A 60 1.86 5.85 1.17
N VAL A 61 2.72 5.68 0.15
CA VAL A 61 2.34 4.87 -1.03
C VAL A 61 2.12 3.41 -0.66
N SER A 62 2.90 2.85 0.28
CA SER A 62 2.75 1.46 0.72
C SER A 62 1.39 1.25 1.41
N LEU A 63 1.00 2.16 2.32
CA LEU A 63 -0.31 2.14 2.95
C LEU A 63 -1.44 2.24 1.93
N LEU A 64 -1.37 3.24 1.04
CA LEU A 64 -2.42 3.48 0.05
C LEU A 64 -2.56 2.31 -0.93
N SER A 65 -1.45 1.76 -1.42
CA SER A 65 -1.44 0.64 -2.36
C SER A 65 -2.15 -0.57 -1.79
N LEU A 66 -1.81 -0.93 -0.54
CA LEU A 66 -2.45 -2.05 0.14
C LEU A 66 -3.93 -1.78 0.43
N VAL A 67 -4.27 -0.63 1.00
CA VAL A 67 -5.65 -0.34 1.40
C VAL A 67 -6.57 -0.34 0.17
N VAL A 68 -6.15 0.27 -0.94
CA VAL A 68 -6.93 0.26 -2.19
C VAL A 68 -7.11 -1.17 -2.71
N ALA A 69 -6.05 -1.99 -2.69
CA ALA A 69 -6.16 -3.40 -3.07
C ALA A 69 -7.14 -4.17 -2.17
N TYR A 70 -7.08 -3.94 -0.86
CA TYR A 70 -7.96 -4.58 0.13
C TYR A 70 -9.42 -4.17 -0.08
N MET A 71 -9.70 -2.88 -0.27
CA MET A 71 -11.04 -2.36 -0.58
C MET A 71 -11.62 -2.98 -1.85
N ARG A 72 -10.81 -3.14 -2.90
CA ARG A 72 -11.26 -3.76 -4.16
C ARG A 72 -11.55 -5.25 -4.01
N LYS A 73 -10.76 -5.96 -3.19
CA LYS A 73 -10.91 -7.41 -2.97
C LYS A 73 -12.06 -7.73 -2.01
N PHE A 74 -12.29 -6.87 -1.02
CA PHE A 74 -13.26 -7.07 0.06
C PHE A 74 -14.15 -5.83 0.27
N PRO A 75 -14.96 -5.44 -0.73
CA PRO A 75 -15.77 -4.22 -0.66
C PRO A 75 -16.78 -4.23 0.50
N ASP A 76 -17.26 -5.41 0.91
CA ASP A 76 -18.19 -5.56 2.04
C ASP A 76 -17.51 -5.36 3.41
N ARG A 77 -16.17 -5.36 3.47
CA ARG A 77 -15.38 -5.23 4.71
C ARG A 77 -14.77 -3.84 4.89
N LEU A 78 -14.43 -3.16 3.80
CA LEU A 78 -13.82 -1.83 3.82
C LEU A 78 -14.25 -1.03 2.59
N ASP A 79 -15.09 -0.02 2.80
CA ASP A 79 -15.64 0.86 1.76
C ASP A 79 -15.06 2.28 1.78
N LYS A 80 -14.39 2.66 2.88
CA LYS A 80 -13.86 4.01 3.09
C LYS A 80 -12.54 4.02 3.84
N LEU A 81 -11.59 4.81 3.34
CA LEU A 81 -10.33 5.15 4.03
C LEU A 81 -10.39 6.61 4.50
N VAL A 82 -10.20 6.83 5.80
CA VAL A 82 -10.00 8.17 6.37
C VAL A 82 -8.52 8.32 6.73
N TYR A 83 -7.83 9.24 6.08
CA TYR A 83 -6.41 9.52 6.30
C TYR A 83 -6.23 10.86 7.02
N CYS A 84 -5.63 10.83 8.21
CA CYS A 84 -5.38 12.01 9.03
C CYS A 84 -3.90 12.39 8.97
N SER A 85 -3.60 13.66 8.71
CA SER A 85 -2.23 14.20 8.75
C SER A 85 -2.15 15.46 9.60
N ARG A 86 -0.94 15.84 10.01
CA ARG A 86 -0.72 16.99 10.90
C ARG A 86 -0.64 18.31 10.17
N THR A 87 -0.22 18.30 8.89
CA THR A 87 0.00 19.51 8.11
C THR A 87 -0.58 19.39 6.70
N ILE A 88 -0.90 20.55 6.08
CA ILE A 88 -1.44 20.62 4.72
C ILE A 88 -0.48 20.00 3.68
N PRO A 89 0.85 20.28 3.70
CA PRO A 89 1.77 19.68 2.73
C PRO A 89 1.82 18.15 2.77
N GLU A 90 1.64 17.55 3.95
CA GLU A 90 1.55 16.09 4.06
C GLU A 90 0.26 15.55 3.41
N ILE A 91 -0.86 16.28 3.51
CA ILE A 91 -2.12 15.94 2.85
C ILE A 91 -1.97 16.04 1.33
N GLU A 92 -1.40 17.13 0.83
CA GLU A 92 -1.15 17.33 -0.60
C GLU A 92 -0.31 16.19 -1.19
N LYS A 93 0.78 15.84 -0.51
CA LYS A 93 1.61 14.70 -0.89
C LYS A 93 0.82 13.39 -0.90
N CYS A 94 -0.01 13.13 0.10
CA CYS A 94 -0.86 11.93 0.12
C CYS A 94 -1.81 11.87 -1.08
N VAL A 95 -2.39 13.00 -1.48
CA VAL A 95 -3.28 13.08 -2.65
C VAL A 95 -2.50 12.86 -3.95
N GLU A 96 -1.27 13.35 -4.06
CA GLU A 96 -0.40 13.09 -5.21
C GLU A 96 -0.06 11.61 -5.36
N GLU A 97 0.32 10.94 -4.27
CA GLU A 97 0.58 9.49 -4.21
C GLU A 97 -0.66 8.69 -4.63
N LEU A 98 -1.84 9.07 -4.12
CA LEU A 98 -3.10 8.43 -4.50
C LEU A 98 -3.43 8.62 -5.99
N ARG A 99 -3.19 9.80 -6.55
CA ARG A 99 -3.37 10.07 -7.98
C ARG A 99 -2.42 9.25 -8.84
N ALA A 100 -1.17 9.11 -8.42
CA ALA A 100 -0.19 8.26 -9.11
C ALA A 100 -0.65 6.80 -9.12
N LEU A 101 -1.10 6.29 -7.97
CA LEU A 101 -1.69 4.96 -7.86
C LEU A 101 -2.91 4.79 -8.76
N TYR A 102 -3.84 5.74 -8.78
CA TYR A 102 -5.04 5.65 -9.60
C TYR A 102 -4.73 5.61 -11.10
N LYS A 103 -3.85 6.49 -11.58
CA LYS A 103 -3.36 6.48 -12.98
C LYS A 103 -2.69 5.15 -13.34
N PHE A 104 -2.01 4.55 -12.37
CA PHE A 104 -1.38 3.26 -12.56
C PHE A 104 -2.42 2.15 -12.74
N TYR A 105 -3.47 2.11 -11.93
CA TYR A 105 -4.59 1.19 -12.11
C TYR A 105 -5.29 1.37 -13.46
N GLU A 106 -5.51 2.60 -13.92
CA GLU A 106 -6.12 2.87 -15.24
C GLU A 106 -5.31 2.24 -16.38
N ARG A 107 -3.97 2.37 -16.34
CA ARG A 107 -3.07 1.79 -17.35
C ARG A 107 -3.05 0.27 -17.36
N GLN A 108 -3.24 -0.37 -16.20
CA GLN A 108 -3.23 -1.84 -16.08
C GLN A 108 -4.59 -2.47 -16.39
N THR A 109 -5.67 -1.69 -16.36
CA THR A 109 -7.05 -2.16 -16.63
C THR A 109 -7.52 -1.83 -18.06
N SER A 110 -6.70 -1.12 -18.85
CA SER A 110 -6.99 -0.73 -20.24
C SER A 110 -6.38 -1.71 -21.26
#